data_AF-A0A9P7KAE5-F1
#
_entry.id   AF-A0A9P7KAE5-F1
#
_cell.length_a   1.000
_cell.length_b   1.000
_cell.length_c   1.000
_cell.angle_alpha   90.00
_cell.angle_beta   90.00
_cell.angle_gamma   90.00
#
_symmetry.space_group_name_H-M   'P 1'
#
loop_
_entity.id
_entity.type
_entity.pdbx_description
1 polymer ?
#
loop_
_entity_poly.entity_id
_entity_poly.type
_entity_poly.pdbx_seq_one_letter_code
_entity_poly.pdbx_strand_id
1 'polypeptide(L)'
;MSAIRTLAVAEGMIVLATIHQPSLETLAQFTNLLMLAEGKTCYSGPVDDLDGFFNRWGRPVARFHTPAEHAMNFLNDDFVASNESKGFGVHDLREYYLSTLKTHTPSISTVNEGQGLDEEATDELGKAGHLGTLFWNTVVLSERSSKNYSRNLLAYGVRAGMYGGAIRQSFSSGKTC
;
A
#
# COMPACT_ATOMS: atom_id res chain seq x y z
N MET A 1 9.33 10.59 -3.10
CA MET A 1 8.10 10.75 -2.30
C MET A 1 7.69 12.22 -2.08
N SER A 2 8.52 13.22 -2.39
CA SER A 2 8.19 14.64 -2.17
C SER A 2 6.95 15.11 -2.95
N ALA A 3 6.77 14.67 -4.20
CA ALA A 3 5.61 15.05 -5.02
C ALA A 3 4.27 14.65 -4.38
N ILE A 4 4.18 13.43 -3.82
CA ILE A 4 2.98 12.94 -3.15
C ILE A 4 2.71 13.77 -1.89
N ARG A 5 3.75 14.07 -1.10
CA ARG A 5 3.63 14.91 0.10
C ARG A 5 3.13 16.32 -0.26
N THR A 6 3.71 16.95 -1.27
CA THR A 6 3.31 18.29 -1.71
C THR A 6 1.87 18.31 -2.18
N LEU A 7 1.45 17.32 -2.99
CA LEU A 7 0.08 17.21 -3.47
C LEU A 7 -0.90 16.98 -2.31
N ALA A 8 -0.54 16.12 -1.36
CA ALA A 8 -1.38 15.85 -0.19
C ALA A 8 -1.62 17.10 0.66
N VAL A 9 -0.59 17.91 0.87
CA VAL A 9 -0.71 19.17 1.62
C VAL A 9 -1.50 20.22 0.85
N ALA A 10 -1.28 20.32 -0.47
CA ALA A 10 -1.97 21.31 -1.30
C ALA A 10 -3.48 21.04 -1.42
N GLU A 11 -3.85 19.77 -1.56
CA GLU A 11 -5.24 19.34 -1.78
C GLU A 11 -5.94 18.84 -0.51
N GLY A 12 -5.27 18.89 0.66
CA GLY A 12 -5.83 18.40 1.93
C GLY A 12 -6.13 16.90 1.96
N MET A 13 -5.36 16.09 1.23
CA MET A 13 -5.58 14.64 1.13
C MET A 13 -4.90 13.86 2.25
N ILE A 14 -5.54 12.75 2.65
CA ILE A 14 -4.94 11.74 3.53
C ILE A 14 -4.22 10.70 2.67
N VAL A 15 -2.94 10.47 2.95
CA VAL A 15 -2.13 9.46 2.27
C VAL A 15 -1.82 8.32 3.22
N LEU A 16 -2.28 7.12 2.87
CA LEU A 16 -1.92 5.88 3.53
C LEU A 16 -1.00 5.08 2.61
N ALA A 17 0.16 4.66 3.12
CA ALA A 17 1.11 3.85 2.36
C ALA A 17 1.66 2.73 3.24
N THR A 18 1.75 1.52 2.66
CA THR A 18 2.46 0.39 3.26
C THR A 18 3.84 0.31 2.64
N ILE A 19 4.89 0.42 3.45
CA ILE A 19 6.28 0.40 2.98
C ILE A 19 6.97 -0.79 3.60
N HIS A 20 7.46 -1.70 2.75
CA HIS A 20 8.08 -2.93 3.20
C HIS A 20 9.38 -2.67 3.99
N GLN A 21 10.17 -1.66 3.62
CA GLN A 21 11.37 -1.22 4.33
C GLN A 21 11.63 0.27 4.01
N PRO A 22 11.21 1.22 4.87
CA PRO A 22 11.45 2.64 4.60
C PRO A 22 12.92 3.00 4.87
N SER A 23 13.53 3.73 3.94
CA SER A 23 14.78 4.43 4.24
C SER A 23 14.52 5.60 5.20
N LEU A 24 15.58 6.09 5.88
CA LEU A 24 15.48 7.25 6.77
C LEU A 24 14.84 8.47 6.08
N GLU A 25 15.28 8.76 4.86
CA GLU A 25 14.76 9.88 4.06
C GLU A 25 13.27 9.70 3.76
N THR A 26 12.83 8.46 3.48
CA THR A 26 11.43 8.15 3.20
C THR A 26 10.57 8.29 4.46
N LEU A 27 11.05 7.77 5.60
CA LEU A 27 10.36 7.86 6.87
C LEU A 27 10.12 9.32 7.29
N ALA A 28 11.11 10.19 7.09
CA ALA A 28 11.02 11.63 7.40
C ALA A 28 9.98 12.39 6.57
N GLN A 29 9.44 11.80 5.49
CA GLN A 29 8.35 12.41 4.71
C GLN A 29 6.97 12.22 5.35
N PHE A 30 6.84 11.25 6.27
CA PHE A 30 5.58 10.93 6.93
C PHE A 30 5.44 11.63 8.27
N THR A 31 4.20 11.96 8.62
CA THR A 31 3.87 12.58 9.91
C THR A 31 3.66 11.52 10.98
N ASN A 32 2.90 10.48 10.65
CA ASN A 32 2.53 9.40 11.55
C ASN A 32 3.02 8.05 11.01
N LEU A 33 3.40 7.18 11.94
CA LEU A 33 3.81 5.82 11.70
C LEU A 33 2.85 4.86 12.41
N LEU A 34 2.39 3.85 11.68
CA LEU A 34 1.66 2.71 12.22
C LEU A 34 2.51 1.46 12.00
N MET A 35 2.91 0.82 13.09
CA MET A 35 3.65 -0.45 13.06
C MET A 35 2.75 -1.59 13.49
N LEU A 36 2.74 -2.65 12.69
CA LEU A 36 1.93 -3.84 12.89
C LEU A 36 2.84 -5.08 12.94
N ALA A 37 2.51 -6.02 13.82
CA ALA A 37 3.06 -7.38 13.84
C ALA A 37 1.95 -8.37 14.15
N GLU A 38 1.94 -9.53 13.48
CA GLU A 38 0.90 -10.56 13.66
C GLU A 38 -0.55 -10.03 13.56
N GLY A 39 -0.78 -8.99 12.76
CA GLY A 39 -2.08 -8.31 12.66
C GLY A 39 -2.48 -7.44 13.86
N LYS A 40 -1.57 -7.21 14.82
CA LYS A 40 -1.77 -6.36 16.00
C LYS A 40 -0.95 -5.09 15.89
N THR A 41 -1.47 -3.99 16.44
CA THR A 41 -0.74 -2.72 16.52
C THR A 41 0.34 -2.77 17.60
N CYS A 42 1.57 -2.51 17.20
CA CYS A 42 2.73 -2.42 18.08
C CYS A 42 3.14 -0.98 18.37
N TYR A 43 2.83 -0.04 17.47
CA TYR A 43 3.03 1.39 17.67
C TYR A 43 2.11 2.17 16.73
N SER A 44 1.52 3.25 17.22
CA SER A 44 0.82 4.25 16.42
C SER A 44 1.12 5.62 16.99
N GLY A 45 1.75 6.47 16.20
CA GLY A 45 2.10 7.81 16.66
C GLY A 45 2.97 8.57 15.67
N PRO A 46 3.39 9.79 16.02
CA PRO A 46 4.29 10.59 15.20
C PRO A 46 5.61 9.86 14.94
N VAL A 47 6.20 10.07 13.76
CA VAL A 47 7.54 9.54 13.43
C VAL A 47 8.59 10.09 14.42
N ASP A 48 8.48 11.36 14.79
CA ASP A 48 9.45 12.03 15.66
C ASP A 48 9.45 11.52 17.11
N ASP A 49 8.33 10.98 17.62
CA ASP A 49 8.27 10.41 18.98
C ASP A 49 8.81 8.97 19.05
N LEU A 50 9.11 8.35 17.92
CA LEU A 50 9.54 6.95 17.89
C LEU A 50 10.85 6.72 18.66
N ASP A 51 11.82 7.62 18.53
CA ASP A 51 13.09 7.55 19.28
C ASP A 51 12.85 7.73 20.79
N GLY A 52 11.99 8.69 21.16
CA GLY A 52 11.58 8.92 22.54
C GLY A 52 10.87 7.72 23.15
N PHE A 53 10.00 7.06 22.39
CA PHE A 53 9.32 5.83 22.79
C PHE A 53 10.30 4.71 23.13
N PHE A 54 11.29 4.47 22.26
CA PHE A 54 12.33 3.47 22.50
C PHE A 54 13.21 3.80 23.72
N ASN A 55 13.52 5.09 23.90
CA ASN A 55 14.28 5.55 25.05
C ASN A 55 13.50 5.36 26.37
N ARG A 56 12.19 5.65 26.38
CA ARG A 56 11.31 5.41 27.55
C ARG A 56 11.12 3.92 27.85
N TRP A 57 11.18 3.06 26.83
CA TRP A 57 11.15 1.61 27.02
C TRP A 57 12.45 1.05 27.63
N GLY A 58 13.53 1.85 27.63
CA GLY A 58 14.86 1.43 28.08
C GLY A 58 15.68 0.74 26.98
N ARG A 59 15.31 0.93 25.71
CA ARG A 59 16.01 0.38 24.54
C ARG A 59 16.40 1.49 23.58
N PRO A 60 17.41 2.30 23.90
CA PRO A 60 17.81 3.41 23.03
C PRO A 60 18.29 2.88 21.68
N VAL A 61 17.96 3.62 20.63
CA VAL A 61 18.40 3.33 19.26
C VAL A 61 19.93 3.46 19.20
N ALA A 62 20.59 2.48 18.59
CA ALA A 62 22.05 2.48 18.44
C ALA A 62 22.51 3.62 17.50
N ARG A 63 23.72 4.16 17.73
CA ARG A 63 24.25 5.35 17.03
C ARG A 63 24.28 5.27 15.50
N PHE A 64 24.30 4.07 14.94
CA PHE A 64 24.36 3.84 13.49
C PHE A 64 23.11 3.16 12.94
N HIS A 65 22.01 3.17 13.71
CA HIS A 65 20.74 2.60 13.31
C HIS A 65 19.66 3.68 13.31
N THR A 66 18.71 3.53 12.40
CA THR A 66 17.52 4.39 12.41
C THR A 66 16.48 3.82 13.38
N PRO A 67 15.60 4.67 13.97
CA PRO A 67 14.53 4.19 14.85
C PRO A 67 13.59 3.19 14.16
N ALA A 68 13.34 3.35 12.85
CA ALA A 68 12.53 2.40 12.08
C ALA A 68 13.24 1.05 11.85
N GLU A 69 14.55 1.04 11.56
CA GLU A 69 15.31 -0.22 11.49
C GLU A 69 15.34 -0.92 12.85
N HIS A 70 15.53 -0.15 13.93
CA HIS A 70 15.49 -0.70 15.28
C HIS A 70 14.14 -1.33 15.59
N ALA A 71 13.04 -0.65 15.24
CA ALA A 71 11.70 -1.21 15.34
C ALA A 71 11.51 -2.47 14.50
N MET A 72 11.97 -2.46 13.24
CA MET A 72 11.83 -3.58 12.32
C MET A 72 12.56 -4.83 12.81
N ASN A 73 13.68 -4.69 13.49
CA ASN A 73 14.39 -5.81 14.10
C ASN A 73 13.51 -6.53 15.14
N PHE A 74 12.76 -5.80 15.97
CA PHE A 74 11.81 -6.41 16.90
C PHE A 74 10.62 -7.05 16.20
N LEU A 75 10.16 -6.46 15.10
CA LEU A 75 9.03 -6.99 14.29
C LEU A 75 9.41 -8.27 13.54
N ASN A 76 10.69 -8.45 13.20
CA ASN A 76 11.20 -9.58 12.43
C ASN A 76 11.70 -10.75 13.30
N ASP A 77 11.76 -10.60 14.63
CA ASP A 77 12.28 -11.64 15.55
C ASP A 77 11.48 -12.95 15.48
N ASP A 78 10.26 -12.91 14.94
CA ASP A 78 9.42 -14.09 14.65
C ASP A 78 10.11 -15.10 13.69
N PHE A 79 11.12 -14.68 12.91
CA PHE A 79 11.87 -15.57 12.00
C PHE A 79 13.12 -16.20 12.63
N VAL A 80 13.59 -15.72 13.79
CA VAL A 80 14.86 -16.15 14.43
C VAL A 80 14.61 -17.09 15.61
N ALA A 81 13.53 -17.88 15.55
CA ALA A 81 13.16 -18.87 16.56
C ALA A 81 14.10 -20.10 16.65
N SER A 82 15.40 -19.95 16.36
CA SER A 82 16.37 -21.05 16.37
C SER A 82 17.66 -20.83 17.14
N ASN A 83 17.87 -19.71 17.84
CA ASN A 83 19.05 -19.56 18.72
C ASN A 83 18.70 -18.93 20.07
N GLU A 84 19.07 -19.64 21.14
CA GLU A 84 18.81 -19.42 22.57
C GLU A 84 19.40 -18.12 23.17
N SER A 85 19.10 -16.98 22.57
CA SER A 85 19.37 -15.65 23.14
C SER A 85 18.07 -15.12 23.71
N LYS A 86 18.07 -14.56 24.92
CA LYS A 86 16.94 -13.82 25.51
C LYS A 86 16.66 -12.53 24.71
N GLY A 87 16.20 -12.68 23.47
CA GLY A 87 15.71 -11.60 22.63
C GLY A 87 14.36 -11.12 23.17
N PHE A 88 14.20 -9.81 23.24
CA PHE A 88 12.91 -9.21 23.55
C PHE A 88 12.08 -9.19 22.27
N GLY A 89 10.96 -9.90 22.27
CA GLY A 89 10.19 -10.15 21.07
C GLY A 89 9.16 -9.07 20.77
N VAL A 90 8.45 -9.27 19.65
CA VAL A 90 7.24 -8.53 19.25
C VAL A 90 6.26 -8.35 20.42
N HIS A 91 6.11 -9.39 21.23
CA HIS A 91 5.18 -9.42 22.36
C HIS A 91 5.51 -8.35 23.41
N ASP A 92 6.78 -8.20 23.78
CA ASP A 92 7.22 -7.23 24.80
C ASP A 92 7.04 -5.79 24.32
N LEU A 93 7.38 -5.53 23.06
CA LEU A 93 7.15 -4.24 22.40
C LEU A 93 5.67 -3.85 22.47
N ARG A 94 4.79 -4.80 22.14
CA ARG A 94 3.35 -4.59 22.16
C ARG A 94 2.83 -4.34 23.57
N GLU A 95 3.25 -5.11 24.57
CA GLU A 95 2.83 -4.91 25.96
C GLU A 95 3.23 -3.53 26.48
N TYR A 96 4.43 -3.08 26.14
CA TYR A 96 4.90 -1.74 26.49
C TYR A 96 4.10 -0.63 25.78
N TYR A 97 3.77 -0.82 24.50
CA TYR A 97 2.90 0.12 23.80
C TYR A 97 1.51 0.20 24.44
N LEU A 98 0.91 -0.94 24.80
CA LEU A 98 -0.38 -0.97 25.49
C LEU A 98 -0.35 -0.32 26.88
N SER A 99 0.74 -0.47 27.64
CA SER A 99 0.89 0.20 28.94
C SER A 99 1.03 1.72 28.77
N THR A 100 1.71 2.15 27.71
CA THR A 100 1.82 3.56 27.33
C THR A 100 0.45 4.15 27.00
N LEU A 101 -0.39 3.44 26.23
CA LEU A 101 -1.76 3.89 25.91
C LEU A 101 -2.64 4.05 27.15
N LYS A 102 -2.57 3.11 28.10
CA LYS A 102 -3.33 3.18 29.36
C LYS A 102 -2.95 4.38 30.23
N THR A 103 -1.67 4.77 30.17
CA THR A 103 -1.15 5.90 30.93
C THR A 103 -1.55 7.24 30.29
N HIS A 104 -1.74 7.27 28.98
CA HIS A 104 -2.05 8.47 28.20
C HIS A 104 -3.53 8.72 27.96
N THR A 105 -4.45 8.01 28.63
CA THR A 105 -5.90 8.23 28.51
C THR A 105 -6.34 9.51 29.28
N PRO A 106 -6.60 10.67 28.63
CA PRO A 106 -7.88 11.30 28.90
C PRO A 106 -8.94 10.34 28.33
N SER A 107 -10.03 10.16 29.07
CA SER A 107 -11.27 9.56 28.58
C SER A 107 -11.40 9.66 27.06
N ILE A 108 -11.35 8.52 26.37
CA ILE A 108 -11.98 8.41 25.05
C ILE A 108 -13.44 8.78 25.29
N SER A 109 -13.73 10.07 25.13
CA SER A 109 -15.07 10.52 24.80
C SER A 109 -15.42 9.70 23.57
N THR A 110 -16.39 8.82 23.74
CA THR A 110 -17.30 8.33 22.70
C THR A 110 -16.96 8.96 21.35
N VAL A 111 -16.27 8.19 20.50
CA VAL A 111 -16.39 8.41 19.06
C VAL A 111 -17.89 8.33 18.83
N ASN A 112 -18.53 9.50 18.70
CA ASN A 112 -19.92 9.56 18.29
C ASN A 112 -19.97 8.89 16.93
N GLU A 113 -20.42 7.64 16.91
CA GLU A 113 -21.20 7.13 15.80
C GLU A 113 -22.30 8.17 15.53
N GLY A 114 -22.23 8.82 14.37
CA GLY A 114 -23.26 9.77 13.95
C GLY A 114 -22.82 11.22 13.89
N GLN A 115 -21.94 11.54 12.94
CA GLN A 115 -22.23 12.65 12.04
C GLN A 115 -22.25 12.05 10.64
N GLY A 116 -23.44 12.06 10.04
CA GLY A 116 -23.66 11.56 8.70
C GLY A 116 -22.64 12.19 7.76
N LEU A 117 -22.02 11.36 6.94
CA LEU A 117 -21.59 11.83 5.64
C LEU A 117 -22.86 12.29 4.97
N ASP A 118 -23.07 13.60 4.90
CA ASP A 118 -24.00 14.15 3.94
C ASP A 118 -23.56 13.59 2.59
N GLU A 119 -24.31 12.60 2.10
CA GLU A 119 -24.28 12.15 0.72
C GLU A 119 -24.71 13.34 -0.13
N GLU A 120 -23.81 14.30 -0.31
CA GLU A 120 -23.85 15.17 -1.47
C GLU A 120 -23.26 14.35 -2.61
N ALA A 121 -24.10 13.44 -3.10
CA ALA A 121 -24.02 12.96 -4.45
C ALA A 121 -24.12 14.20 -5.35
N THR A 122 -22.98 14.78 -5.69
CA THR A 122 -22.88 15.60 -6.89
C THR A 122 -23.13 14.64 -8.04
N ASP A 123 -24.41 14.51 -8.38
CA ASP A 123 -24.93 13.94 -9.61
C ASP A 123 -24.51 14.88 -10.77
N GLU A 124 -23.20 14.98 -11.00
CA GLU A 124 -22.66 15.39 -12.29
C GLU A 124 -22.60 14.12 -13.15
N LEU A 125 -23.79 13.58 -13.41
CA LEU A 125 -24.03 12.63 -14.48
C LEU A 125 -23.65 13.36 -15.77
N GLY A 126 -22.38 13.19 -16.17
CA GLY A 126 -21.86 13.72 -17.42
C GLY A 126 -22.88 13.47 -18.53
N LYS A 127 -23.16 14.51 -19.32
CA LYS A 127 -24.22 14.67 -20.35
C LYS A 127 -24.42 13.53 -21.36
N ALA A 128 -23.71 12.43 -21.25
CA ALA A 128 -23.91 11.19 -22.00
C ALA A 128 -24.23 10.08 -20.99
N GLY A 129 -25.51 9.76 -20.81
CA GLY A 129 -26.00 8.74 -19.88
C GLY A 129 -25.34 7.37 -20.03
N HIS A 130 -25.78 6.37 -19.26
CA HIS A 130 -25.07 5.09 -19.09
C HIS A 130 -24.53 4.46 -20.40
N LEU A 131 -25.30 4.47 -21.49
CA LEU A 131 -24.85 3.98 -22.81
C LEU A 131 -23.76 4.83 -23.48
N GLY A 132 -23.82 6.16 -23.33
CA GLY A 132 -22.82 7.08 -23.87
C GLY A 132 -21.48 6.98 -23.13
N THR A 133 -21.52 6.81 -21.80
CA THR A 133 -20.32 6.52 -21.00
C THR A 133 -19.70 5.18 -21.39
N LEU A 134 -20.50 4.14 -21.66
CA LEU A 134 -20.00 2.84 -22.13
C LEU A 134 -19.36 2.92 -23.52
N PHE A 135 -20.00 3.63 -24.47
CA PHE A 135 -19.42 3.84 -25.80
C PHE A 135 -18.10 4.63 -25.70
N TRP A 136 -18.07 5.70 -24.89
CA TRP A 136 -16.85 6.51 -24.76
C TRP A 136 -15.72 5.72 -24.10
N ASN A 137 -16.02 4.98 -23.03
CA ASN A 137 -15.04 4.11 -22.39
C ASN A 137 -14.52 3.04 -23.36
N THR A 138 -15.39 2.47 -24.21
CA THR A 138 -14.98 1.49 -25.23
C THR A 138 -14.01 2.11 -26.23
N VAL A 139 -14.33 3.28 -26.79
CA VAL A 139 -13.46 3.95 -27.77
C VAL A 139 -12.14 4.39 -27.14
N VAL A 140 -12.16 4.96 -25.92
CA VAL A 140 -10.94 5.37 -25.20
C VAL A 140 -10.04 4.17 -24.91
N LEU A 141 -10.63 3.05 -24.44
CA LEU A 141 -9.88 1.82 -24.21
C LEU A 141 -9.36 1.21 -25.51
N SER A 142 -10.13 1.26 -26.60
CA SER A 142 -9.69 0.82 -27.93
C SER A 142 -8.52 1.65 -28.45
N GLU A 143 -8.56 2.97 -28.33
CA GLU A 143 -7.45 3.83 -28.76
C GLU A 143 -6.19 3.60 -27.91
N ARG A 144 -6.35 3.51 -26.58
CA ARG A 144 -5.24 3.21 -25.66
C ARG A 144 -4.65 1.83 -25.94
N SER A 145 -5.49 0.82 -26.17
CA SER A 145 -5.07 -0.54 -26.53
C SER A 145 -4.38 -0.57 -27.90
N SER A 146 -4.88 0.20 -28.88
CA SER A 146 -4.30 0.30 -30.21
C SER A 146 -2.89 0.92 -30.20
N LYS A 147 -2.66 1.96 -29.38
CA LYS A 147 -1.30 2.52 -29.18
C LYS A 147 -0.34 1.54 -28.50
N ASN A 148 -0.84 0.72 -27.58
CA ASN A 148 -0.04 -0.36 -27.00
C ASN A 148 0.24 -1.48 -28.02
N TYR A 149 -0.74 -1.78 -28.88
CA TYR A 149 -0.67 -2.79 -29.92
C TYR A 149 0.38 -2.45 -30.99
N SER A 150 0.40 -1.20 -31.47
CA SER A 150 1.38 -0.78 -32.48
C SER A 150 2.82 -0.80 -31.96
N ARG A 151 3.01 -0.61 -30.64
CA ARG A 151 4.32 -0.68 -29.99
C ARG A 151 4.80 -2.11 -29.70
N ASN A 152 3.89 -3.09 -29.62
CA ASN A 152 4.19 -4.50 -29.36
C ASN A 152 3.83 -5.41 -30.56
N LEU A 153 4.27 -5.02 -31.76
CA LEU A 153 3.93 -5.69 -33.03
C LEU A 153 4.33 -7.18 -33.07
N LEU A 154 5.42 -7.55 -32.40
CA LEU A 154 6.01 -8.91 -32.47
C LEU A 154 5.15 -9.94 -31.71
N ALA A 155 4.65 -9.60 -30.52
CA ALA A 155 3.82 -10.50 -29.72
C ALA A 155 2.44 -10.79 -30.37
N TYR A 156 1.86 -9.79 -31.05
CA TYR A 156 0.58 -9.95 -31.75
C TYR A 156 0.72 -10.51 -33.17
N GLY A 157 1.84 -10.24 -33.86
CA GLY A 157 2.18 -10.89 -35.12
C GLY A 157 2.35 -12.40 -34.96
N VAL A 158 2.99 -12.86 -33.87
CA VAL A 158 3.05 -14.28 -33.50
C VAL A 158 1.65 -14.84 -33.24
N ARG A 159 0.79 -14.11 -32.51
CA ARG A 159 -0.58 -14.53 -32.21
C ARG A 159 -1.45 -14.62 -33.48
N ALA A 160 -1.35 -13.65 -34.39
CA ALA A 160 -1.99 -13.68 -35.70
C ALA A 160 -1.42 -14.79 -36.60
N GLY A 161 -0.11 -15.04 -36.54
CA GLY A 161 0.55 -16.14 -37.22
C GLY A 161 0.11 -17.51 -36.73
N MET A 162 -0.12 -17.68 -35.43
CA MET A 162 -0.70 -18.90 -34.85
C MET A 162 -2.13 -19.15 -35.35
N TYR A 163 -3.00 -18.11 -35.34
CA TYR A 163 -4.36 -18.22 -35.86
C TYR A 163 -4.40 -18.45 -37.38
N GLY A 164 -3.53 -17.78 -38.14
CA GLY A 164 -3.40 -17.99 -39.59
C GLY A 164 -2.82 -19.35 -39.95
N GLY A 165 -1.88 -19.87 -39.14
CA GLY A 165 -1.25 -21.17 -39.33
C GLY A 165 -2.20 -22.36 -39.09
N ALA A 166 -3.06 -22.27 -38.08
CA ALA A 166 -4.09 -23.29 -37.80
C ALA A 166 -5.12 -23.40 -38.95
N ILE A 167 -5.50 -22.27 -39.56
CA ILE A 167 -6.43 -22.25 -40.71
C ILE A 167 -5.78 -22.89 -41.95
N ARG A 168 -4.46 -22.71 -42.15
CA ARG A 168 -3.74 -23.31 -43.27
C ARG A 168 -3.52 -24.82 -43.11
N GLN A 169 -3.33 -25.32 -41.89
CA GLN A 169 -3.26 -26.78 -41.64
C GLN A 169 -4.63 -27.46 -41.77
N SER A 170 -5.71 -26.82 -41.31
CA SER A 170 -7.06 -27.39 -41.43
C SER A 170 -7.55 -27.50 -42.89
N PHE A 171 -7.07 -26.63 -43.79
CA PHE A 171 -7.38 -26.71 -45.22
C PHE A 171 -6.54 -27.77 -45.97
N SER A 172 -5.38 -28.16 -45.43
CA SER A 172 -4.52 -29.19 -46.00
C SER A 172 -4.97 -30.61 -45.66
N SER A 173 -5.61 -30.82 -44.49
CA SER A 173 -6.15 -32.14 -44.09
C SER A 173 -7.54 -32.46 -44.65
N GLY A 174 -8.20 -31.51 -45.33
CA GLY A 174 -9.51 -31.72 -45.97
C GLY A 174 -9.44 -32.26 -47.41
N LYS A 175 -8.25 -32.62 -47.92
CA LYS A 175 -8.04 -33.15 -49.27
C LYS A 175 -7.23 -34.46 -49.24
N THR A 176 -7.69 -35.42 -48.47
CA THR A 176 -7.37 -36.85 -48.68
C THR A 176 -8.61 -37.66 -48.37
N CYS A 177 -9.54 -37.69 -49.34
CA CYS A 177 -10.42 -38.81 -49.61
C CYS A 177 -10.10 -39.27 -51.03
#